data_AF-A0AAV2MPB1-F1
#
_entry.id   AF-A0AAV2MPB1-F1
#
_cell.length_a   1.000
_cell.length_b   1.000
_cell.length_c   1.000
_cell.angle_alpha   90.00
_cell.angle_beta   90.00
_cell.angle_gamma   90.00
#
_symmetry.space_group_name_H-M   'P 1'
#
loop_
_entity.id
_entity.type
_entity.pdbx_description
1 polymer ?
#
loop_
_entity_poly.entity_id
_entity_poly.type
_entity_poly.pdbx_seq_one_letter_code
_entity_poly.pdbx_strand_id
1 'polypeptide(L)'
;MWVTQLHFDVEPQDVLTSQSVRHFGFVYTRGSLTVPFSPGSMADVQPTPRLVLVFSGKRKSGKDHVTNLLHARLGAPLSSILRLSAPLKQHFAQDHSLDLDLLLGPGPYKERFRSEMIQWGEDQRRNDPGYFCRLATRGATEPVWIISDARRSTDLTWFRTQYPDKTRTIRVQCSDQIRTTRGWSFTEGVDDAESECGLDQVQDWDWIIKNEGDTEDLERQLRPVIDLALKQD
;
A
#
# COMPACT_ATOMS: atom_id res chain seq x y z
N MET A 1 -59.50 18.53 -37.69
CA MET A 1 -59.55 17.62 -38.85
C MET A 1 -58.41 18.03 -39.75
N TRP A 2 -57.35 17.21 -39.80
CA TRP A 2 -56.26 17.07 -40.80
C TRP A 2 -55.14 16.31 -40.08
N VAL A 3 -54.94 15.08 -40.54
CA VAL A 3 -53.94 14.09 -40.14
C VAL A 3 -52.89 14.07 -41.24
N THR A 4 -51.61 14.12 -40.88
CA THR A 4 -50.47 13.46 -41.57
C THR A 4 -49.22 13.65 -40.69
N GLN A 5 -48.76 12.63 -39.95
CA GLN A 5 -47.89 11.51 -40.37
C GLN A 5 -46.43 11.94 -40.57
N LEU A 6 -45.53 11.40 -39.74
CA LEU A 6 -44.33 10.68 -40.17
C LEU A 6 -43.72 9.97 -38.94
N HIS A 7 -43.91 8.65 -38.92
CA HIS A 7 -43.09 7.71 -38.16
C HIS A 7 -41.69 7.69 -38.79
N PHE A 8 -40.66 7.70 -37.95
CA PHE A 8 -39.36 7.12 -38.27
C PHE A 8 -38.88 6.37 -37.02
N ASP A 9 -39.09 5.06 -37.04
CA ASP A 9 -38.34 4.10 -36.25
C ASP A 9 -36.93 3.97 -36.85
N VAL A 10 -35.89 4.30 -36.07
CA VAL A 10 -34.55 3.73 -36.22
C VAL A 10 -33.93 3.61 -34.83
N GLU A 11 -33.81 2.37 -34.37
CA GLU A 11 -33.06 1.94 -33.19
C GLU A 11 -31.52 1.91 -33.45
N PRO A 12 -30.65 1.63 -32.46
CA PRO A 12 -29.50 2.45 -32.11
C PRO A 12 -28.18 2.01 -32.77
N GLN A 13 -27.20 2.92 -32.83
CA GLN A 13 -25.80 2.57 -33.04
C GLN A 13 -24.96 2.98 -31.83
N ASP A 14 -24.76 2.02 -30.91
CA ASP A 14 -23.69 2.02 -29.93
C ASP A 14 -22.39 1.55 -30.60
N VAL A 15 -21.39 2.43 -30.66
CA VAL A 15 -20.03 2.09 -31.11
C VAL A 15 -19.01 2.85 -30.24
N LEU A 16 -18.32 2.07 -29.39
CA LEU A 16 -16.95 2.25 -28.86
C LEU A 16 -16.77 3.36 -27.79
N THR A 17 -16.18 3.14 -26.61
CA THR A 17 -15.10 2.22 -26.22
C THR A 17 -15.21 1.87 -24.72
N SER A 18 -15.40 0.60 -24.37
CA SER A 18 -15.11 0.12 -23.01
C SER A 18 -13.61 -0.21 -22.94
N GLN A 19 -12.87 0.60 -22.20
CA GLN A 19 -11.55 0.18 -21.73
C GLN A 19 -11.79 -0.97 -20.74
N SER A 20 -11.38 -2.16 -21.15
CA SER A 20 -11.46 -3.38 -20.39
C SER A 20 -10.54 -3.24 -19.18
N VAL A 21 -11.11 -2.97 -18.02
CA VAL A 21 -10.44 -3.20 -16.73
C VAL A 21 -10.24 -4.72 -16.66
N ARG A 22 -9.01 -5.17 -16.90
CA ARG A 22 -8.63 -6.56 -16.67
C ARG A 22 -8.68 -6.81 -15.16
N HIS A 23 -9.84 -7.22 -14.66
CA HIS A 23 -9.92 -7.96 -13.42
C HIS A 23 -9.18 -9.28 -13.65
N PHE A 24 -7.95 -9.38 -13.17
CA PHE A 24 -7.26 -10.66 -13.01
C PHE A 24 -8.04 -11.46 -11.97
N GLY A 25 -9.02 -12.24 -12.44
CA GLY A 25 -9.70 -13.24 -11.64
C GLY A 25 -8.70 -14.34 -11.28
N PHE A 26 -8.33 -14.41 -10.01
CA PHE A 26 -7.62 -15.56 -9.46
C PHE A 26 -8.64 -16.56 -8.93
N VAL A 27 -8.61 -17.79 -9.47
CA VAL A 27 -9.30 -18.93 -8.88
C VAL A 27 -8.31 -19.58 -7.90
N TYR A 28 -8.53 -19.40 -6.61
CA TYR A 28 -7.86 -20.18 -5.57
C TYR A 28 -8.79 -21.30 -5.12
N THR A 29 -8.46 -22.54 -5.47
CA THR A 29 -9.13 -23.72 -4.93
C THR A 29 -8.64 -23.98 -3.50
N ARG A 30 -9.57 -24.13 -2.56
CA ARG A 30 -9.29 -24.54 -1.18
C ARG A 30 -8.62 -25.91 -1.19
N GLY A 31 -7.33 -25.94 -0.85
CA GLY A 31 -6.56 -27.16 -0.64
C GLY A 31 -5.09 -26.80 -0.49
N SER A 32 -4.47 -27.28 0.60
CA SER A 32 -3.05 -27.22 0.89
C SER A 32 -2.17 -27.22 -0.39
N LEU A 33 -1.44 -26.13 -0.62
CA LEU A 33 -0.42 -26.06 -1.65
C LEU A 33 0.92 -25.74 -0.98
N THR A 34 1.62 -26.80 -0.57
CA THR A 34 3.07 -26.83 -0.82
C THR A 34 3.22 -26.77 -2.34
N VAL A 35 3.54 -25.60 -2.89
CA VAL A 35 3.99 -25.51 -4.28
C VAL A 35 5.38 -26.13 -4.34
N PRO A 36 5.59 -27.30 -4.99
CA PRO A 36 6.94 -27.78 -5.20
C PRO A 36 7.63 -26.82 -6.17
N PHE A 37 8.73 -26.24 -5.71
CA PHE A 37 9.65 -25.48 -6.56
C PHE A 37 10.14 -26.40 -7.69
N SER A 38 9.60 -26.20 -8.90
CA SER A 38 10.09 -26.86 -10.12
C SER A 38 11.18 -25.98 -10.74
N PRO A 39 12.45 -26.40 -10.75
CA PRO A 39 13.50 -25.65 -11.43
C PRO A 39 13.40 -25.93 -12.92
N GLY A 40 12.70 -25.08 -13.68
CA GLY A 40 12.66 -25.25 -15.14
C GLY A 40 11.63 -24.48 -15.98
N SER A 41 10.68 -23.75 -15.40
CA SER A 41 9.85 -22.83 -16.20
C SER A 41 10.54 -21.46 -16.27
N MET A 42 10.66 -20.88 -17.47
CA MET A 42 11.16 -19.51 -17.69
C MET A 42 10.58 -18.59 -16.62
N ALA A 43 11.44 -18.22 -15.67
CA ALA A 43 11.02 -17.56 -14.44
C ALA A 43 10.29 -16.27 -14.80
N ASP A 44 9.17 -16.05 -14.13
CA ASP A 44 8.50 -14.77 -14.02
C ASP A 44 9.50 -13.79 -13.37
N VAL A 45 10.42 -13.23 -14.18
CA VAL A 45 11.46 -12.31 -13.72
C VAL A 45 10.74 -11.05 -13.29
N GLN A 46 10.40 -10.99 -12.00
CA GLN A 46 9.83 -9.79 -11.41
C GLN A 46 10.83 -8.65 -11.64
N PRO A 47 10.41 -7.52 -12.23
CA PRO A 47 11.27 -6.36 -12.42
C PRO A 47 11.91 -6.01 -11.09
N THR A 48 13.24 -5.94 -11.06
CA THR A 48 13.94 -5.51 -9.84
C THR A 48 13.83 -3.99 -9.76
N PRO A 49 13.33 -3.41 -8.66
CA PRO A 49 13.26 -1.97 -8.53
C PRO A 49 14.67 -1.38 -8.59
N ARG A 50 14.79 -0.10 -8.93
CA ARG A 50 16.01 0.69 -8.72
C ARG A 50 16.08 1.20 -7.29
N LEU A 51 14.93 1.58 -6.72
CA LEU A 51 14.82 2.14 -5.37
C LEU A 51 13.56 1.66 -4.68
N VAL A 52 13.67 1.28 -3.41
CA VAL A 52 12.56 0.89 -2.53
C VAL A 52 12.55 1.84 -1.34
N LEU A 53 11.53 2.68 -1.26
CA LEU A 53 11.30 3.64 -0.17
C LEU A 53 10.29 3.05 0.80
N VAL A 54 10.74 2.66 1.99
CA VAL A 54 9.91 1.99 3.00
C VAL A 54 9.48 2.99 4.06
N PHE A 55 8.22 3.41 3.99
CA PHE A 55 7.64 4.41 4.88
C PHE A 55 6.97 3.78 6.10
N SER A 56 7.21 4.41 7.25
CA SER A 56 6.48 4.15 8.49
C SER A 56 6.10 5.46 9.18
N GLY A 57 5.11 5.41 10.06
CA GLY A 57 4.66 6.57 10.82
C GLY A 57 3.35 6.28 11.53
N LYS A 58 3.19 6.83 12.73
CA LYS A 58 1.98 6.67 13.55
C LYS A 58 0.76 7.27 12.88
N ARG A 59 -0.44 6.83 13.28
CA ARG A 59 -1.71 7.43 12.87
C ARG A 59 -1.69 8.95 13.08
N LYS A 60 -2.23 9.69 12.10
CA LYS A 60 -2.28 11.17 12.04
C LYS A 60 -0.93 11.89 11.94
N SER A 61 0.20 11.18 11.77
CA SER A 61 1.50 11.79 11.42
C SER A 61 1.54 12.43 10.04
N GLY A 62 0.58 12.09 9.17
CA GLY A 62 0.53 12.55 7.78
C GLY A 62 1.36 11.69 6.82
N LYS A 63 1.79 10.50 7.23
CA LYS A 63 2.47 9.51 6.36
C LYS A 63 1.81 9.35 4.98
N ASP A 64 0.50 9.14 4.94
CA ASP A 64 -0.22 8.95 3.65
C ASP A 64 -0.16 10.20 2.77
N HIS A 65 -0.23 11.39 3.39
CA HIS A 65 -0.05 12.65 2.67
C HIS A 65 1.36 12.75 2.09
N VAL A 66 2.39 12.42 2.88
CA VAL A 66 3.80 12.45 2.45
C VAL A 66 4.05 11.46 1.29
N THR A 67 3.57 10.22 1.38
CA THR A 67 3.75 9.23 0.30
C THR A 67 3.01 9.61 -0.97
N ASN A 68 1.81 10.17 -0.86
CA ASN A 68 1.04 10.65 -2.01
C ASN A 68 1.71 11.87 -2.66
N LEU A 69 2.21 12.81 -1.86
CA LEU A 69 2.95 13.97 -2.35
C LEU A 69 4.22 13.52 -3.09
N LEU A 70 4.99 12.61 -2.51
CA LEU A 70 6.19 12.07 -3.14
C LEU A 70 5.86 11.38 -4.48
N HIS A 71 4.86 10.51 -4.50
CA HIS A 71 4.41 9.85 -5.74
C HIS A 71 3.96 10.87 -6.80
N ALA A 72 3.22 11.91 -6.41
CA ALA A 72 2.80 12.97 -7.32
C ALA A 72 3.98 13.75 -7.93
N ARG A 73 5.08 13.91 -7.17
CA ARG A 73 6.30 14.57 -7.65
C ARG A 73 7.15 13.69 -8.57
N LEU A 74 7.17 12.39 -8.33
CA LEU A 74 7.91 11.42 -9.14
C LEU A 74 7.14 11.03 -10.42
N GLY A 75 5.82 11.01 -10.35
CA GLY A 75 4.94 10.60 -11.43
C GLY A 75 4.74 9.07 -11.51
N ALA A 76 3.62 8.69 -12.13
CA ALA A 76 3.22 7.29 -12.31
C ALA A 76 4.21 6.43 -13.15
N PRO A 77 4.89 6.95 -14.19
CA PRO A 77 5.85 6.14 -14.94
C PRO A 77 7.09 5.74 -14.11
N LEU A 78 7.43 6.54 -13.09
CA LEU A 78 8.63 6.33 -12.30
C LEU A 78 8.35 5.59 -10.98
N SER A 79 7.16 5.79 -10.40
CA SER A 79 6.89 5.33 -9.05
C SER A 79 5.52 4.71 -8.88
N SER A 80 5.40 3.76 -7.95
CA SER A 80 4.13 3.20 -7.50
C SER A 80 4.05 3.12 -5.98
N ILE A 81 2.84 3.35 -5.46
CA ILE A 81 2.54 3.19 -4.03
C ILE A 81 2.07 1.77 -3.78
N LEU A 82 2.84 1.03 -3.00
CA LEU A 82 2.54 -0.34 -2.60
C LEU A 82 2.10 -0.36 -1.12
N ARG A 83 1.09 -1.17 -0.81
CA ARG A 83 0.48 -1.25 0.52
C ARG A 83 0.55 -2.68 1.03
N LEU A 84 1.27 -2.92 2.12
CA LEU A 84 1.34 -4.21 2.80
C LEU A 84 -0.02 -4.60 3.40
N SER A 85 -0.86 -3.62 3.74
CA SER A 85 -2.22 -3.88 4.23
C SER A 85 -3.20 -4.29 3.13
N ALA A 86 -2.91 -4.06 1.85
CA ALA A 86 -3.80 -4.47 0.76
C ALA A 86 -3.93 -5.99 0.65
N PRO A 87 -2.84 -6.79 0.51
CA PRO A 87 -2.96 -8.24 0.46
C PRO A 87 -3.46 -8.84 1.78
N LEU A 88 -3.18 -8.21 2.93
CA LEU A 88 -3.76 -8.58 4.22
C LEU A 88 -5.29 -8.55 4.17
N LYS A 89 -5.88 -7.42 3.76
CA LYS A 89 -7.34 -7.27 3.68
C LYS A 89 -7.95 -8.21 2.65
N GLN A 90 -7.30 -8.36 1.50
CA GLN A 90 -7.79 -9.23 0.43
C GLN A 90 -7.87 -10.69 0.88
N HIS A 91 -6.78 -11.22 1.44
CA HIS A 91 -6.75 -12.62 1.87
C HIS A 91 -7.63 -12.85 3.10
N PHE A 92 -7.63 -11.92 4.07
CA PHE A 92 -8.51 -12.02 5.23
C PHE A 92 -9.99 -12.04 4.83
N ALA A 93 -10.41 -11.18 3.90
CA ALA A 93 -11.78 -11.19 3.39
C ALA A 93 -12.12 -12.52 2.69
N GLN A 94 -11.19 -13.10 1.94
CA GLN A 94 -11.40 -14.39 1.27
C GLN A 94 -11.54 -15.55 2.27
N ASP A 95 -10.62 -15.66 3.23
CA ASP A 95 -10.64 -16.73 4.22
C ASP A 95 -11.90 -16.71 5.09
N HIS A 96 -12.37 -15.51 5.44
CA HIS A 96 -13.53 -15.29 6.29
C HIS A 96 -14.84 -15.03 5.51
N SER A 97 -14.82 -15.14 4.18
CA SER A 97 -15.97 -14.90 3.30
C SER A 97 -16.65 -13.54 3.55
N LEU A 98 -15.84 -12.49 3.72
CA LEU A 98 -16.28 -11.11 3.94
C LEU A 98 -16.37 -10.34 2.63
N ASP A 99 -17.13 -9.26 2.66
CA ASP A 99 -17.19 -8.29 1.56
C ASP A 99 -15.93 -7.43 1.57
N LEU A 100 -15.11 -7.56 0.51
CA LEU A 100 -13.85 -6.85 0.39
C LEU A 100 -14.06 -5.34 0.24
N ASP A 101 -15.07 -4.88 -0.49
CA ASP A 101 -15.31 -3.46 -0.73
C ASP A 101 -15.71 -2.76 0.57
N LEU A 102 -16.54 -3.41 1.38
CA LEU A 102 -16.88 -2.93 2.72
C LEU A 102 -15.69 -2.94 3.69
N LEU A 103 -14.77 -3.91 3.56
CA LEU A 103 -13.56 -3.99 4.37
C LEU A 103 -12.51 -2.92 3.98
N LEU A 104 -12.46 -2.56 2.69
CA LEU A 104 -11.60 -1.49 2.17
C LEU A 104 -12.17 -0.10 2.52
N GLY A 105 -13.50 0.03 2.59
CA GLY A 105 -14.20 1.28 2.85
C GLY A 105 -13.99 1.88 4.24
N PRO A 106 -14.33 3.18 4.41
CA PRO A 106 -14.46 3.78 5.72
C PRO A 106 -15.76 3.29 6.39
N GLY A 107 -15.69 2.84 7.63
CA GLY A 107 -16.92 2.55 8.37
C GLY A 107 -16.79 1.52 9.49
N PRO A 108 -17.90 1.28 10.21
CA PRO A 108 -17.95 0.36 11.34
C PRO A 108 -17.73 -1.11 10.93
N TYR A 109 -18.01 -1.45 9.67
CA TYR A 109 -17.78 -2.81 9.15
C TYR A 109 -16.30 -3.20 9.26
N LYS A 110 -15.40 -2.34 8.75
CA LYS A 110 -13.96 -2.54 8.88
C LYS A 110 -13.52 -2.58 10.35
N GLU A 111 -14.06 -1.68 11.16
CA GLU A 111 -13.62 -1.57 12.56
C GLU A 111 -14.00 -2.81 13.38
N ARG A 112 -15.16 -3.42 13.09
CA ARG A 112 -15.60 -4.68 13.71
C ARG A 112 -14.59 -5.81 13.55
N PHE A 113 -13.97 -5.93 12.37
CA PHE A 113 -13.03 -7.00 12.06
C PHE A 113 -11.56 -6.60 12.24
N ARG A 114 -11.27 -5.37 12.68
CA ARG A 114 -9.91 -4.84 12.73
C ARG A 114 -8.98 -5.70 13.60
N SER A 115 -9.43 -6.05 14.80
CA SER A 115 -8.64 -6.83 15.76
C SER A 115 -8.34 -8.24 15.23
N GLU A 116 -9.37 -8.95 14.75
CA GLU A 116 -9.25 -10.29 14.18
C GLU A 116 -8.33 -10.30 12.94
N MET A 117 -8.48 -9.30 12.05
CA MET A 117 -7.63 -9.15 10.87
C MET A 117 -6.17 -8.88 11.24
N ILE A 118 -5.91 -8.07 12.27
CA ILE A 118 -4.54 -7.84 12.76
C ILE A 118 -3.97 -9.17 13.28
N GLN A 119 -4.71 -9.89 14.13
CA GLN A 119 -4.25 -11.16 14.68
C GLN A 119 -3.96 -12.19 13.59
N TRP A 120 -4.87 -12.37 12.63
CA TRP A 120 -4.66 -13.25 11.48
C TRP A 120 -3.41 -12.84 10.69
N GLY A 121 -3.22 -11.54 10.47
CA GLY A 121 -2.03 -11.01 9.81
C GLY A 121 -0.73 -11.30 10.56
N GLU A 122 -0.73 -11.19 11.90
CA GLU A 122 0.43 -11.56 12.70
C GLU A 122 0.72 -13.06 12.65
N ASP A 123 -0.33 -13.91 12.62
CA ASP A 123 -0.17 -15.36 12.48
C ASP A 123 0.52 -15.72 11.17
N GLN A 124 0.14 -15.08 10.06
CA GLN A 124 0.82 -15.23 8.77
C GLN A 124 2.28 -14.78 8.83
N ARG A 125 2.57 -13.62 9.47
CA ARG A 125 3.94 -13.09 9.59
C ARG A 125 4.85 -13.94 10.49
N ARG A 126 4.30 -14.58 11.53
CA ARG A 126 5.08 -15.47 12.40
C ARG A 126 5.56 -16.71 11.64
N ASN A 127 4.75 -17.23 10.73
CA ASN A 127 5.13 -18.34 9.86
C ASN A 127 6.06 -17.87 8.73
N ASP A 128 5.79 -16.70 8.16
CA ASP A 128 6.54 -16.13 7.04
C ASP A 128 6.60 -14.60 7.10
N PRO A 129 7.69 -14.02 7.62
CA PRO A 129 7.84 -12.57 7.77
C PRO A 129 7.69 -11.78 6.47
N GLY A 130 7.97 -12.41 5.32
CA GLY A 130 7.91 -11.79 3.99
C GLY A 130 6.59 -11.97 3.27
N TYR A 131 5.58 -12.61 3.88
CA TYR A 131 4.32 -12.99 3.23
C TYR A 131 3.64 -11.81 2.51
N PHE A 132 3.33 -10.76 3.25
CA PHE A 132 2.66 -9.58 2.68
C PHE A 132 3.59 -8.73 1.85
N CYS A 133 4.90 -8.73 2.12
CA CYS A 133 5.87 -8.02 1.31
C CYS A 133 5.89 -8.56 -0.12
N ARG A 134 6.02 -9.90 -0.28
CA ARG A 134 6.00 -10.54 -1.61
C ARG A 134 4.67 -10.36 -2.34
N LEU A 135 3.55 -10.40 -1.62
CA LEU A 135 2.25 -10.18 -2.24
C LEU A 135 2.07 -8.72 -2.68
N ALA A 136 2.48 -7.75 -1.86
CA ALA A 136 2.32 -6.33 -2.15
C ALA A 136 3.23 -5.85 -3.29
N THR A 137 4.38 -6.51 -3.51
CA THR A 137 5.30 -6.16 -4.60
C THR A 137 5.12 -7.00 -5.86
N ARG A 138 4.27 -8.03 -5.83
CA ARG A 138 4.02 -8.88 -6.99
C ARG A 138 3.41 -8.06 -8.13
N GLY A 139 4.08 -8.05 -9.28
CA GLY A 139 3.62 -7.35 -10.48
C GLY A 139 3.87 -5.85 -10.49
N ALA A 140 4.60 -5.30 -9.50
CA ALA A 140 5.06 -3.92 -9.55
C ALA A 140 6.12 -3.77 -10.64
N THR A 141 5.92 -2.82 -11.55
CA THR A 141 6.78 -2.63 -12.74
C THR A 141 7.59 -1.35 -12.69
N GLU A 142 7.19 -0.39 -11.87
CA GLU A 142 7.83 0.91 -11.76
C GLU A 142 9.21 0.79 -11.11
N PRO A 143 10.20 1.61 -11.51
CA PRO A 143 11.54 1.52 -10.96
C PRO A 143 11.66 2.00 -9.50
N VAL A 144 10.74 2.83 -9.02
CA VAL A 144 10.72 3.32 -7.63
C VAL A 144 9.48 2.81 -6.89
N TRP A 145 9.69 1.99 -5.88
CA TRP A 145 8.60 1.46 -5.05
C TRP A 145 8.45 2.26 -3.77
N ILE A 146 7.24 2.74 -3.49
CA ILE A 146 6.89 3.45 -2.26
C ILE A 146 6.06 2.50 -1.39
N ILE A 147 6.71 1.78 -0.47
CA ILE A 147 6.02 0.94 0.51
C ILE A 147 5.43 1.85 1.58
N SER A 148 4.13 2.10 1.51
CA SER A 148 3.53 3.22 2.24
C SER A 148 3.17 2.95 3.70
N ASP A 149 3.07 1.70 4.14
CA ASP A 149 2.45 1.34 5.41
C ASP A 149 3.20 0.23 6.18
N ALA A 150 4.53 0.27 6.17
CA ALA A 150 5.37 -0.60 6.99
C ALA A 150 5.16 -0.30 8.49
N ARG A 151 4.99 -1.37 9.26
CA ARG A 151 4.53 -1.30 10.66
C ARG A 151 5.29 -2.25 11.58
N ARG A 152 6.02 -3.24 11.04
CA ARG A 152 6.81 -4.21 11.79
C ARG A 152 8.28 -4.10 11.44
N SER A 153 9.16 -4.41 12.39
CA SER A 153 10.61 -4.50 12.16
C SER A 153 10.96 -5.57 11.12
N THR A 154 10.14 -6.64 11.04
CA THR A 154 10.25 -7.69 10.02
C THR A 154 9.99 -7.16 8.61
N ASP A 155 9.09 -6.19 8.44
CA ASP A 155 8.88 -5.54 7.14
C ASP A 155 10.20 -4.86 6.67
N LEU A 156 10.81 -4.06 7.55
CA LEU A 156 12.07 -3.36 7.25
C LEU A 156 13.21 -4.34 6.95
N THR A 157 13.34 -5.36 7.80
CA THR A 157 14.36 -6.41 7.67
C THR A 157 14.22 -7.15 6.35
N TRP A 158 12.98 -7.47 5.94
CA TRP A 158 12.72 -8.16 4.69
C TRP A 158 13.17 -7.32 3.49
N PHE A 159 12.75 -6.05 3.39
CA PHE A 159 13.13 -5.20 2.26
C PHE A 159 14.66 -4.95 2.21
N ARG A 160 15.29 -4.70 3.36
CA ARG A 160 16.76 -4.55 3.44
C ARG A 160 17.49 -5.81 3.03
N THR A 161 16.96 -6.99 3.33
CA THR A 161 17.59 -8.26 2.95
C THR A 161 17.40 -8.56 1.47
N GLN A 162 16.22 -8.30 0.92
CA GLN A 162 15.91 -8.58 -0.48
C GLN A 162 16.50 -7.55 -1.45
N TYR A 163 16.64 -6.29 -1.01
CA TYR A 163 17.09 -5.17 -1.82
C TYR A 163 18.08 -4.29 -1.04
N PRO A 164 19.27 -4.81 -0.64
CA PRO A 164 20.17 -4.17 0.32
C PRO A 164 20.63 -2.76 -0.09
N ASP A 165 21.13 -2.59 -1.31
CA ASP A 165 21.65 -1.29 -1.75
C ASP A 165 20.56 -0.33 -2.22
N LYS A 166 19.37 -0.87 -2.46
CA LYS A 166 18.23 -0.18 -3.09
C LYS A 166 17.16 0.22 -2.08
N THR A 167 17.21 -0.28 -0.86
CA THR A 167 16.23 0.03 0.17
C THR A 167 16.64 1.27 0.94
N ARG A 168 15.70 2.19 1.15
CA ARG A 168 15.82 3.27 2.12
C ARG A 168 14.58 3.33 3.00
N THR A 169 14.77 3.46 4.30
CA THR A 169 13.68 3.53 5.28
C THR A 169 13.42 4.98 5.70
N ILE A 170 12.15 5.36 5.74
CA ILE A 170 11.71 6.72 6.05
C ILE A 170 10.67 6.68 7.16
N ARG A 171 10.95 7.36 8.27
CA ARG A 171 9.99 7.54 9.36
C ARG A 171 9.35 8.92 9.30
N VAL A 172 8.04 8.95 9.13
CA VAL A 172 7.24 10.17 9.25
C VAL A 172 6.79 10.33 10.69
N GLN A 173 7.13 11.46 11.29
CA GLN A 173 6.79 11.82 12.67
C GLN A 173 6.21 13.23 12.71
N CYS A 174 5.45 13.51 13.75
CA CYS A 174 5.10 14.87 14.16
C CYS A 174 4.81 14.87 15.64
N SER A 175 4.78 16.05 16.25
CA SER A 175 4.35 16.21 17.64
C SER A 175 2.92 15.70 17.87
N ASP A 176 2.65 15.23 19.09
CA ASP A 176 1.30 14.85 19.50
C ASP A 176 0.33 16.04 19.45
N GLN A 177 0.83 17.26 19.63
CA GLN A 177 0.06 18.50 19.43
C GLN A 177 -0.47 18.57 17.99
N ILE A 178 0.37 18.35 16.99
CA ILE A 178 -0.03 18.34 15.57
C ILE A 178 -0.92 17.13 15.25
N ARG A 179 -0.71 15.98 15.88
CA ARG A 179 -1.65 14.86 15.73
C ARG A 179 -3.03 15.25 16.25
N THR A 180 -3.09 15.93 17.39
CA THR A 180 -4.32 16.37 18.06
C THR A 180 -5.09 17.38 17.21
N THR A 181 -4.41 18.37 16.61
CA THR A 181 -5.06 19.31 15.67
C THR A 181 -5.64 18.60 14.44
N ARG A 182 -5.12 17.42 14.08
CA ARG A 182 -5.64 16.54 13.01
C ARG A 182 -6.72 15.55 13.50
N GLY A 183 -7.27 15.78 14.69
CA GLY A 183 -8.31 14.94 15.31
C GLY A 183 -7.77 13.61 15.84
N TRP A 184 -6.51 13.56 16.26
CA TRP A 184 -6.02 12.45 17.07
C TRP A 184 -6.48 12.63 18.52
N SER A 185 -6.95 11.55 19.09
CA SER A 185 -7.09 11.35 20.52
C SER A 185 -6.54 9.97 20.81
N PHE A 186 -5.77 9.84 21.89
CA PHE A 186 -5.27 8.54 22.31
C PHE A 186 -6.44 7.57 22.47
N THR A 187 -6.31 6.40 21.86
CA THR A 187 -7.27 5.30 21.96
C THR A 187 -6.52 4.05 22.42
N GLU A 188 -6.79 3.61 23.64
CA GLU A 188 -6.25 2.37 24.22
C GLU A 188 -6.62 1.17 23.34
N GLY A 189 -5.68 0.25 23.15
CA GLY A 189 -5.79 -0.90 22.25
C GLY A 189 -5.60 -0.57 20.76
N VAL A 190 -5.44 0.72 20.39
CA VAL A 190 -5.18 1.14 19.00
C VAL A 190 -3.84 1.86 18.89
N ASP A 191 -3.63 2.93 19.66
CA ASP A 191 -2.43 3.77 19.58
C ASP A 191 -1.22 3.20 20.35
N ASP A 192 -1.45 2.21 21.22
CA ASP A 192 -0.47 1.45 22.00
C ASP A 192 -0.27 0.02 21.46
N ALA A 193 -1.08 -0.40 20.49
CA ALA A 193 -0.94 -1.69 19.84
C ALA A 193 0.35 -1.77 19.01
N GLU A 194 0.89 -2.99 18.86
CA GLU A 194 2.08 -3.25 18.03
C GLU A 194 1.92 -2.71 16.60
N SER A 195 0.70 -2.71 16.06
CA SER A 195 0.43 -2.16 14.74
C SER A 195 0.77 -0.67 14.58
N GLU A 196 0.82 0.11 15.67
CA GLU A 196 1.21 1.53 15.68
C GLU A 196 2.60 1.76 16.32
N CYS A 197 2.96 0.98 17.35
CA CYS A 197 4.21 1.15 18.12
C CYS A 197 5.36 0.22 17.69
N GLY A 198 5.12 -0.74 16.81
CA GLY A 198 6.08 -1.82 16.45
C GLY A 198 7.39 -1.35 15.82
N LEU A 199 7.54 -0.05 15.57
CA LEU A 199 8.72 0.58 15.00
C LEU A 199 9.25 1.76 15.84
N ASP A 200 8.76 1.95 17.07
CA ASP A 200 9.14 3.06 17.93
C ASP A 200 10.59 2.96 18.45
N GLN A 201 11.11 1.73 18.59
CA GLN A 201 12.48 1.48 19.05
C GLN A 201 13.52 1.47 17.91
N VAL A 202 13.08 1.58 16.65
CA VAL A 202 13.98 1.61 15.49
C VAL A 202 14.63 2.98 15.39
N GLN A 203 15.96 3.03 15.37
CA GLN A 203 16.75 4.27 15.35
C GLN A 203 17.51 4.46 14.04
N ASP A 204 17.78 3.40 13.31
CA ASP A 204 18.58 3.34 12.08
C ASP A 204 17.73 3.67 10.83
N TRP A 205 17.00 4.77 10.86
CA TRP A 205 16.26 5.27 9.69
C TRP A 205 17.18 6.03 8.75
N ASP A 206 17.05 5.81 7.43
CA ASP A 206 17.78 6.61 6.44
C ASP A 206 17.31 8.07 6.45
N TRP A 207 16.01 8.30 6.62
CA TRP A 207 15.43 9.63 6.82
C TRP A 207 14.34 9.65 7.88
N ILE A 208 14.29 10.76 8.63
CA ILE A 208 13.18 11.12 9.50
C ILE A 208 12.55 12.40 8.96
N ILE A 209 11.28 12.32 8.55
CA ILE A 209 10.50 13.47 8.08
C ILE A 209 9.61 13.96 9.22
N LYS A 210 9.84 15.19 9.68
CA LYS A 210 9.04 15.88 10.70
C LYS A 210 7.94 16.69 10.04
N ASN A 211 6.72 16.16 10.03
CA ASN A 211 5.55 16.79 9.43
C ASN A 211 4.79 17.65 10.45
N GLU A 212 5.40 18.75 10.88
CA GLU A 212 4.83 19.68 11.88
C GLU A 212 3.80 20.67 11.29
N GLY A 213 3.37 20.48 10.03
CA GLY A 213 2.35 21.32 9.39
C GLY A 213 2.88 22.49 8.58
N ASP A 214 4.20 22.68 8.53
CA ASP A 214 4.85 23.62 7.61
C ASP A 214 5.08 22.95 6.24
N THR A 215 4.49 23.52 5.19
CA THR A 215 4.59 22.97 3.84
C THR A 215 5.97 23.21 3.22
N GLU A 216 6.57 24.38 3.42
CA GLU A 216 7.89 24.68 2.86
C GLU A 216 8.97 23.82 3.50
N ASP A 217 8.87 23.62 4.82
CA ASP A 217 9.78 22.72 5.53
C ASP A 217 9.61 21.27 5.08
N LEU A 218 8.37 20.80 4.87
CA LEU A 218 8.11 19.45 4.36
C LEU A 218 8.73 19.25 2.96
N GLU A 219 8.58 20.23 2.07
CA GLU A 219 9.18 20.22 0.74
C GLU A 219 10.71 20.12 0.80
N ARG A 220 11.32 20.92 1.68
CA ARG A 220 12.77 20.91 1.93
C ARG A 220 13.24 19.54 2.42
N GLN A 221 12.49 18.91 3.31
CA GLN A 221 12.79 17.57 3.84
C GLN A 221 12.63 16.46 2.79
N LEU A 222 11.68 16.62 1.85
CA LEU A 222 11.43 15.64 0.78
C LEU A 222 12.43 15.72 -0.37
N ARG A 223 13.01 16.89 -0.62
CA ARG A 223 13.96 17.12 -1.70
C ARG A 223 15.08 16.07 -1.83
N PRO A 224 15.83 15.69 -0.77
CA PRO A 224 16.86 14.65 -0.89
C PRO A 224 16.31 13.27 -1.30
N VAL A 225 15.08 12.95 -0.89
CA VAL A 225 14.41 11.68 -1.27
C VAL A 225 14.01 11.72 -2.74
N ILE A 226 13.47 12.86 -3.20
CA ILE A 226 13.12 13.09 -4.60
C ILE A 226 14.37 13.05 -5.48
N ASP A 227 15.44 13.75 -5.10
CA ASP A 227 16.69 13.79 -5.85
C ASP A 227 17.30 12.38 -5.98
N LEU A 228 17.29 11.57 -4.91
CA LEU A 228 17.71 10.17 -4.98
C LEU A 228 16.83 9.35 -5.95
N ALA A 229 15.52 9.53 -5.87
CA ALA A 229 14.58 8.84 -6.74
C ALA A 229 14.68 9.26 -8.21
N LEU A 230 15.15 10.47 -8.51
CA LEU A 230 15.32 10.96 -9.88
C LEU A 230 16.70 10.67 -10.49
N LYS A 231 17.72 10.35 -9.68
CA LYS A 231 19.02 9.92 -10.18
C LYS A 231 18.85 8.69 -11.07
N GLN A 232 19.27 8.80 -12.33
CA GLN A 232 19.45 7.64 -13.20
C GLN A 232 20.83 7.02 -12.89
N ASP A 233 20.91 5.69 -12.98
CA ASP A 233 22.16 4.95 -12.85
C ASP A 233 23.12 5.28 -14.00
#